data_AF-A0A523T8Z5-F1
#
_entry.id   AF-A0A523T8Z5-F1
#
_cell.length_a   1.000
_cell.length_b   1.000
_cell.length_c   1.000
_cell.angle_alpha   90.00
_cell.angle_beta   90.00
_cell.angle_gamma   90.00
#
_symmetry.space_group_name_H-M   'P 1'
#
loop_
_entity.id
_entity.type
_entity.pdbx_description
1 polymer ?
#
loop_
_entity_poly.entity_id
_entity_poly.type
_entity_poly.pdbx_seq_one_letter_code
_entity_poly.pdbx_strand_id
1 'polypeptide(L)' 'MREAVRTEEAQTGKNWLRNEFNDYWGQRKNLITVLDYFGAMEYKSEHWKNDATAARLVAGAVENDHA' A
#
# COMPACT_ATOMS: atom_id res chain seq x y z
N MET A 1 -16.03 -9.85 -8.19
CA MET A 1 -16.10 -9.47 -6.76
C MET A 1 -14.73 -9.33 -6.11
N ARG A 2 -13.83 -10.32 -6.19
CA ARG A 2 -12.50 -10.26 -5.53
C ARG A 2 -11.61 -9.07 -5.93
N GLU A 3 -11.64 -8.66 -7.20
CA GLU A 3 -10.89 -7.49 -7.67
C GLU A 3 -11.45 -6.17 -7.12
N ALA A 4 -12.78 -6.04 -7.02
CA ALA A 4 -13.42 -4.86 -6.42
C ALA A 4 -13.02 -4.69 -4.94
N VAL A 5 -12.98 -5.78 -4.18
CA VAL A 5 -12.53 -5.78 -2.77
C VAL A 5 -11.07 -5.35 -2.65
N ARG A 6 -10.18 -5.89 -3.49
CA ARG A 6 -8.75 -5.51 -3.47
C ARG A 6 -8.54 -4.03 -3.82
N THR A 7 -9.34 -3.50 -4.76
CA THR A 7 -9.32 -2.09 -5.11
C THR A 7 -9.82 -1.22 -3.95
N GLU A 8 -10.89 -1.62 -3.28
CA GLU A 8 -11.43 -0.93 -2.11
C GLU A 8 -10.43 -0.91 -0.93
N GLU A 9 -9.79 -2.03 -0.64
CA GLU A 9 -8.72 -2.14 0.36
C GLU A 9 -7.53 -1.24 0.02
N ALA A 10 -7.12 -1.21 -1.25
CA ALA A 10 -6.03 -0.36 -1.74
C ALA A 10 -6.35 1.13 -1.58
N GLN A 11 -7.57 1.54 -1.95
CA GLN A 11 -8.01 2.93 -1.77
C GLN A 11 -8.15 3.31 -0.30
N THR A 12 -8.62 2.40 0.54
CA THR A 12 -8.74 2.61 1.99
C THR A 12 -7.37 2.85 2.62
N GLY A 13 -6.38 2.00 2.32
CA GLY A 13 -5.01 2.17 2.81
C GLY A 13 -4.36 3.46 2.31
N LYS A 14 -4.54 3.80 1.03
CA LYS A 14 -4.08 5.07 0.46
C LYS A 14 -4.69 6.29 1.16
N ASN A 15 -6.01 6.28 1.38
CA ASN A 15 -6.72 7.38 2.03
C ASN A 15 -6.28 7.55 3.49
N TRP A 16 -6.05 6.45 4.21
CA TRP A 16 -5.48 6.49 5.56
C TRP A 16 -4.10 7.17 5.56
N LEU A 17 -3.18 6.77 4.66
CA LEU A 17 -1.87 7.39 4.52
C LEU A 17 -1.96 8.90 4.21
N ARG A 18 -2.91 9.29 3.35
CA ARG A 18 -3.14 10.70 3.01
C ARG A 18 -3.63 11.53 4.20
N ASN A 19 -4.39 10.93 5.11
CA ASN A 19 -4.95 11.61 6.27
C ASN A 19 -3.98 11.68 7.46
N GLU A 20 -3.15 10.65 7.67
CA GLU A 20 -2.25 10.58 8.83
C GLU A 20 -0.91 11.29 8.61
N PHE A 21 -0.44 11.43 7.36
CA PHE A 21 0.86 12.04 7.07
C PHE A 21 0.72 13.51 6.68
N ASN A 22 1.24 14.41 7.53
CA ASN A 22 1.25 15.86 7.32
C ASN A 22 1.92 16.32 6.00
N ASP A 23 2.82 15.52 5.44
CA ASP A 23 3.45 15.75 4.13
C ASP A 23 3.36 14.48 3.27
N TYR A 24 2.14 13.97 3.08
CA TYR A 24 1.89 12.79 2.26
C TYR A 24 2.52 12.90 0.86
N TRP A 25 2.36 14.05 0.19
CA TRP A 25 2.87 14.25 -1.16
C TRP A 25 4.40 14.26 -1.22
N GLY A 26 5.09 14.95 -0.29
CA GLY A 26 6.54 14.94 -0.21
C GLY A 26 7.11 13.59 0.23
N GLN A 27 6.38 12.83 1.04
CA GLN A 27 6.80 11.51 1.54
C GLN A 27 6.37 10.34 0.66
N ARG A 28 5.59 10.57 -0.40
CA ARG A 28 4.99 9.53 -1.24
C ARG A 28 5.99 8.47 -1.71
N LYS A 29 7.17 8.88 -2.18
CA LYS A 29 8.23 7.95 -2.61
C LYS A 29 8.77 7.09 -1.47
N ASN A 30 8.89 7.68 -0.27
CA ASN A 30 9.33 6.95 0.92
C ASN A 30 8.26 5.96 1.38
N LEU A 31 6.98 6.36 1.34
CA LEU A 31 5.85 5.49 1.65
C LEU A 31 5.79 4.28 0.71
N ILE A 32 5.93 4.51 -0.60
CA ILE A 32 6.02 3.42 -1.59
C ILE A 32 7.18 2.48 -1.26
N THR A 33 8.38 3.04 -0.98
CA THR A 33 9.57 2.24 -0.63
C THR A 33 9.34 1.35 0.59
N VAL A 34 8.69 1.88 1.64
CA VAL A 34 8.36 1.12 2.86
C VAL A 34 7.32 0.04 2.58
N LEU A 35 6.28 0.35 1.81
CA LEU A 35 5.24 -0.61 1.44
C LEU A 35 5.80 -1.73 0.55
N ASP A 36 6.72 -1.43 -0.36
CA ASP A 36 7.41 -2.43 -1.17
C ASP A 36 8.30 -3.35 -0.32
N TYR A 37 8.99 -2.79 0.69
CA TYR A 37 9.73 -3.59 1.66
C TYR A 37 8.82 -4.58 2.39
N PHE A 38 7.65 -4.15 2.85
CA PHE A 38 6.65 -5.05 3.44
C PHE A 38 6.09 -6.05 2.41
N GLY A 39 5.89 -5.61 1.16
CA GLY A 39 5.49 -6.47 0.05
C GLY A 39 6.50 -7.58 -0.27
N ALA A 40 7.78 -7.40 0.05
CA ALA A 40 8.80 -8.44 -0.12
C ALA A 40 8.76 -9.52 0.98
N MET A 41 7.99 -9.32 2.07
CA MET A 41 7.91 -10.29 3.17
C MET A 41 7.18 -11.59 2.79
N GLU A 42 6.40 -11.60 1.69
CA GLU A 42 5.78 -12.84 1.19
C GLU A 42 6.81 -13.93 0.87
N TYR A 43 8.04 -13.54 0.51
CA TYR A 43 9.13 -14.48 0.19
C TYR A 43 9.87 -14.97 1.44
N LYS A 44 9.61 -14.37 2.61
CA LYS A 44 10.29 -14.69 3.87
C LYS A 44 9.47 -15.61 4.76
N SER A 45 8.13 -15.54 4.70
CA SER A 45 7.26 -16.39 5.50
C SER A 45 5.83 -16.43 4.93
N GLU A 46 5.23 -17.62 4.93
CA GLU A 46 3.85 -17.82 4.48
C GLU A 46 2.84 -17.05 5.35
N HIS A 47 3.15 -16.83 6.63
CA HIS A 47 2.31 -16.06 7.54
C HIS A 47 2.12 -14.61 7.11
N TRP A 48 3.10 -14.03 6.41
CA TRP A 48 3.09 -12.63 5.97
C TRP A 48 2.47 -12.44 4.58
N LYS A 49 2.01 -13.52 3.93
CA LYS A 49 1.56 -13.46 2.54
C LYS A 49 0.40 -12.49 2.31
N ASN A 50 -0.57 -12.46 3.22
CA ASN A 50 -1.72 -11.57 3.13
C ASN A 50 -1.31 -10.11 3.35
N ASP A 51 -0.50 -9.84 4.38
CA ASP A 51 -0.02 -8.49 4.70
C ASP A 51 0.89 -7.94 3.60
N ALA A 52 1.78 -8.77 3.04
CA ALA A 52 2.62 -8.42 1.90
C ALA A 52 1.78 -8.11 0.64
N THR A 53 0.72 -8.89 0.40
CA THR A 53 -0.20 -8.62 -0.71
C THR A 53 -0.93 -7.28 -0.51
N ALA A 54 -1.41 -7.01 0.70
CA ALA A 54 -2.06 -5.75 1.04
C ALA A 54 -1.11 -4.57 0.87
N ALA A 55 0.13 -4.68 1.35
CA ALA A 55 1.15 -3.64 1.22
C ALA A 55 1.42 -3.28 -0.26
N ARG A 56 1.52 -4.28 -1.14
CA ARG A 56 1.68 -4.04 -2.60
C ARG A 56 0.48 -3.36 -3.23
N LEU A 57 -0.73 -3.73 -2.83
CA LEU A 57 -1.95 -3.09 -3.32
C LEU A 57 -1.98 -1.60 -2.94
N VAL A 58 -1.65 -1.29 -1.68
CA VAL A 58 -1.57 0.10 -1.20
C VAL A 58 -0.43 0.84 -1.89
N ALA A 59 0.74 0.23 -2.08
CA ALA A 59 1.86 0.83 -2.82
C ALA A 59 1.44 1.25 -4.22
N GLY A 60 0.78 0.36 -4.96
CA GLY A 60 0.25 0.65 -6.29
C GLY A 60 -0.83 1.73 -6.27
N ALA A 61 -1.71 1.78 -5.26
CA ALA A 61 -2.71 2.83 -5.14
C ALA A 61 -2.08 4.20 -4.84
N VAL A 62 -1.04 4.25 -3.99
CA VAL A 62 -0.25 5.45 -3.72
C VAL A 62 0.50 5.87 -4.97
N GLU A 63 1.10 4.95 -5.71
CA GLU A 63 1.83 5.20 -6.98
C GLU A 63 0.92 5.72 -8.10
N ASN A 64 -0.36 5.35 -8.09
CA ASN A 64 -1.35 5.87 -9.04
C ASN A 64 -2.11 7.09 -8.49
N ASP A 65 -1.80 7.53 -7.27
CA ASP A 65 -2.40 8.73 -6.70
C ASP A 65 -1.77 9.96 -7.34
N HIS A 66 -2.59 10.71 -8.06
CA HIS A 66 -2.25 11.97 -8.69
C HIS A 66 -3.23 13.03 -8.16
N ALA A 67 -2.70 14.22 -7.89
CA ALA A 67 -3.45 15.35 -7.32
C ALA A 67 -4.45 15.95 -8.33
#